data_AF-A0A9D7ZZQ4-F1
#
_entry.id   AF-A0A9D7ZZQ4-F1
#
_cell.length_a   1.000
_cell.length_b   1.000
_cell.length_c   1.000
_cell.angle_alpha   90.00
_cell.angle_beta   90.00
_cell.angle_gamma   90.00
#
_symmetry.space_group_name_H-M   'P 1'
#
loop_
_entity.id
_entity.type
_entity.pdbx_description
1 polymer ?
#
loop_
_entity_poly.entity_id
_entity_poly.type
_entity_poly.pdbx_seq_one_letter_code
_entity_poly.pdbx_strand_id
1 'polypeptide(L)'
;MDKTLHTIRHGKYTYGFKKNEKSDKYEIEVLLDGNRIHGYAINDDIRQFDFFIKTIEESFEAGQTFMSCVRITRVFEDQTIEMKDNRLIHYKGGNSHSKTLKNMDEVESAVKNELTMLRCPIKKAIRILEQVTQQNFFKEKNYPEKY
;
A
#
# COMPACT_ATOMS: atom_id res chain seq x y z
N MET A 1 -0.90 -4.84 28.86
CA MET A 1 -1.69 -3.70 28.33
C MET A 1 -3.16 -4.02 28.48
N ASP A 2 -3.96 -2.99 28.77
CA ASP A 2 -5.42 -3.07 28.88
C ASP A 2 -6.05 -3.50 27.54
N LYS A 3 -7.18 -4.21 27.58
CA LYS A 3 -7.97 -4.61 26.40
C LYS A 3 -8.71 -3.44 25.77
N THR A 4 -8.67 -2.27 26.42
CA THR A 4 -9.23 -1.01 25.93
C THR A 4 -8.67 -0.64 24.55
N LEU A 5 -9.57 -0.32 23.63
CA LEU A 5 -9.22 0.19 22.32
C LEU A 5 -8.70 1.63 22.44
N HIS A 6 -7.41 1.82 22.18
CA HIS A 6 -6.80 3.14 22.09
C HIS A 6 -6.97 3.65 20.67
N THR A 7 -7.56 4.83 20.48
CA THR A 7 -7.82 5.38 19.14
C THR A 7 -7.07 6.67 18.88
N ILE A 8 -6.61 6.83 17.64
CA ILE A 8 -6.01 8.05 17.11
C ILE A 8 -6.73 8.40 15.81
N ARG A 9 -7.25 9.62 15.71
CA ARG A 9 -7.88 10.10 14.47
C ARG A 9 -6.84 10.75 13.56
N HIS A 10 -6.85 10.39 12.28
CA HIS A 10 -6.02 11.01 11.26
C HIS A 10 -6.80 11.17 9.95
N GLY A 11 -7.20 12.40 9.65
CA GLY A 11 -8.11 12.70 8.54
C GLY A 11 -9.49 12.03 8.71
N LYS A 12 -9.91 11.29 7.68
CA LYS A 12 -11.15 10.49 7.70
C LYS A 12 -11.01 9.13 8.40
N TYR A 13 -9.79 8.74 8.74
CA TYR A 13 -9.50 7.45 9.32
C TYR A 13 -9.34 7.55 10.84
N THR A 14 -9.78 6.50 11.52
CA THR A 14 -9.48 6.28 12.93
C THR A 14 -8.63 5.03 13.04
N TYR A 15 -7.43 5.17 13.59
CA TYR A 15 -6.54 4.06 13.89
C TYR A 15 -6.84 3.59 15.30
N GLY A 16 -7.21 2.33 15.44
CA GLY A 16 -7.47 1.68 16.71
C GLY A 16 -6.36 0.70 17.05
N PHE A 17 -5.89 0.70 18.30
CA PHE A 17 -4.92 -0.26 18.81
C PHE A 17 -5.49 -0.96 20.04
N LYS A 18 -5.51 -2.30 20.05
CA LYS A 18 -6.00 -3.11 21.17
C LYS A 18 -5.21 -4.40 21.30
N LYS A 19 -5.20 -5.00 22.49
CA LYS A 19 -4.84 -6.42 22.63
C LYS A 19 -6.03 -7.27 22.16
N ASN A 20 -5.78 -8.24 21.28
CA ASN A 20 -6.81 -9.15 20.78
C ASN A 20 -7.41 -9.96 21.94
N GLU A 21 -8.72 -10.17 21.94
CA GLU A 21 -9.41 -10.84 23.05
C GLU A 21 -9.21 -12.37 23.07
N LYS A 22 -8.90 -12.95 21.92
CA LYS A 22 -8.81 -14.40 21.66
C LYS A 22 -7.38 -14.89 21.45
N SER A 23 -6.39 -14.00 21.50
CA SER A 23 -4.98 -14.32 21.31
C SER A 23 -4.09 -13.32 22.02
N ASP A 24 -2.84 -13.67 22.30
CA ASP A 24 -1.86 -12.76 22.86
C ASP A 24 -1.29 -11.74 21.85
N LYS A 25 -2.00 -11.52 20.73
CA LYS A 25 -1.59 -10.58 19.69
C LYS A 25 -2.13 -9.17 19.99
N TYR A 26 -1.43 -8.17 19.47
CA TYR A 26 -1.91 -6.81 19.36
C TYR A 26 -2.49 -6.59 17.97
N GLU A 27 -3.59 -5.84 17.90
CA GLU A 27 -4.23 -5.48 16.64
C GLU A 27 -4.15 -3.99 16.44
N ILE A 28 -3.77 -3.60 15.23
CA ILE A 28 -4.04 -2.28 14.69
C ILE A 28 -5.17 -2.40 13.68
N GLU A 29 -6.20 -1.58 13.83
CA GLU A 29 -7.34 -1.50 12.93
C GLU A 29 -7.40 -0.10 12.34
N VAL A 30 -7.72 -0.02 11.06
CA VAL A 30 -8.06 1.25 10.39
C VAL A 30 -9.56 1.26 10.19
N LEU A 31 -10.21 2.26 10.75
CA LEU A 31 -11.65 2.46 10.68
C LEU A 31 -11.97 3.66 9.78
N LEU A 32 -13.00 3.51 8.96
CA LEU A 32 -13.64 4.61 8.23
C LEU A 32 -15.11 4.63 8.63
N ASP A 33 -15.57 5.76 9.17
CA ASP A 33 -16.94 5.92 9.70
C ASP A 33 -17.34 4.81 10.69
N GLY A 34 -16.39 4.39 11.53
CA GLY A 34 -16.57 3.31 12.51
C GLY A 34 -16.47 1.89 11.96
N ASN A 35 -16.43 1.71 10.65
CA ASN A 35 -16.28 0.41 10.02
C ASN A 35 -14.81 0.05 9.83
N ARG A 36 -14.41 -1.15 10.22
CA ARG A 36 -13.06 -1.65 9.93
C ARG A 36 -12.88 -1.82 8.43
N ILE A 37 -11.96 -1.06 7.87
CA ILE A 37 -11.54 -1.16 6.48
C ILE A 37 -10.19 -1.87 6.36
N HIS A 38 -9.31 -1.80 7.36
CA HIS A 38 -8.03 -2.49 7.28
C HIS A 38 -7.51 -2.88 8.67
N GLY A 39 -6.47 -3.70 8.72
CA GLY A 39 -5.76 -3.93 9.98
C GLY A 39 -4.75 -5.05 9.92
N TYR A 40 -3.88 -5.07 10.92
CA TYR A 40 -2.85 -6.09 11.10
C TYR A 40 -2.87 -6.58 12.55
N ALA A 41 -2.53 -7.86 12.73
CA ALA A 41 -2.28 -8.43 14.04
C ALA A 41 -0.78 -8.75 14.16
N ILE A 42 -0.16 -8.31 15.25
CA ILE A 42 1.26 -8.51 15.55
C ILE A 42 1.42 -9.23 16.89
N ASN A 43 2.46 -10.03 17.03
CA ASN A 43 2.96 -10.47 18.34
C ASN A 43 4.05 -9.50 18.82
N ASP A 44 4.23 -9.42 20.14
CA ASP A 44 5.24 -8.56 20.78
C ASP A 44 6.61 -9.23 20.97
N ASP A 45 6.73 -10.48 20.53
CA ASP A 45 8.01 -11.18 20.53
C ASP A 45 9.05 -10.44 19.67
N ILE A 46 10.25 -10.26 20.22
CA ILE A 46 11.40 -9.76 19.47
C ILE A 46 11.78 -10.80 18.40
N ARG A 47 11.89 -10.37 17.14
CA ARG A 47 12.29 -11.20 16.01
C ARG A 47 13.69 -10.84 15.55
N GLN A 48 14.53 -11.87 15.34
CA GLN A 48 15.82 -11.73 14.66
C GLN A 48 15.60 -11.58 13.16
N PHE A 49 16.61 -11.07 12.44
CA PHE A 49 16.53 -10.89 10.99
C PHE A 49 16.13 -12.17 10.25
N ASP A 50 16.69 -13.31 10.65
CA ASP A 50 16.46 -14.61 10.00
C ASP A 50 15.00 -15.05 10.01
N PHE A 51 14.21 -14.57 10.98
CA PHE A 51 12.77 -14.83 11.03
C PHE A 51 12.04 -14.31 9.77
N PHE A 52 12.53 -13.20 9.18
CA PHE A 52 11.89 -12.55 8.05
C PHE A 52 12.35 -13.11 6.69
N ILE A 53 13.48 -13.83 6.64
CA ILE A 53 14.09 -14.30 5.39
C ILE A 53 13.08 -15.06 4.55
N LYS A 54 12.42 -16.07 5.15
CA LYS A 54 11.45 -16.90 4.44
C LYS A 54 10.32 -16.06 3.81
N THR A 55 9.73 -15.13 4.56
CA THR A 55 8.65 -14.28 4.05
C THR A 55 9.14 -13.32 2.97
N ILE A 56 10.38 -12.82 3.07
CA ILE A 56 10.99 -12.00 2.03
C ILE A 56 11.18 -12.82 0.75
N GLU A 57 11.69 -14.05 0.84
CA GLU A 57 11.86 -14.96 -0.30
C GLU A 57 10.51 -15.30 -0.95
N GLU A 58 9.53 -15.66 -0.14
CA GLU A 58 8.15 -15.93 -0.58
C GLU A 58 7.54 -14.73 -1.30
N SER A 59 7.92 -13.49 -0.95
CA SER A 59 7.40 -12.28 -1.60
C SER A 59 7.79 -12.13 -3.09
N PHE A 60 8.79 -12.90 -3.55
CA PHE A 60 9.20 -12.97 -4.96
C PHE A 60 8.46 -14.05 -5.76
N GLU A 61 7.58 -14.83 -5.12
CA GLU A 61 6.80 -15.85 -5.81
C GLU A 61 5.76 -15.23 -6.76
N ALA A 62 5.44 -15.99 -7.82
CA ALA A 62 4.44 -15.57 -8.79
C ALA A 62 3.06 -15.37 -8.12
N GLY A 63 2.38 -14.27 -8.46
CA GLY A 63 1.07 -13.94 -7.90
C GLY A 63 1.13 -13.17 -6.58
N GLN A 64 2.29 -13.03 -5.94
CA GLN A 64 2.44 -12.12 -4.81
C GLN A 64 2.22 -10.66 -5.22
N THR A 65 1.81 -9.82 -4.28
CA THR A 65 1.42 -8.42 -4.57
C THR A 65 2.53 -7.66 -5.29
N PHE A 66 3.77 -7.77 -4.82
CA PHE A 66 4.92 -7.06 -5.39
C PHE A 66 5.41 -7.63 -6.73
N MET A 67 4.97 -8.85 -7.08
CA MET A 67 5.25 -9.51 -8.35
C MET A 67 4.10 -9.39 -9.35
N SER A 68 2.98 -8.75 -8.96
CA SER A 68 1.75 -8.65 -9.77
C SER A 68 1.30 -7.23 -10.07
N CYS A 69 1.81 -6.24 -9.33
CA CYS A 69 1.56 -4.82 -9.62
C CYS A 69 2.75 -3.92 -9.24
N VAL A 70 2.81 -2.76 -9.87
CA VAL A 70 3.61 -1.63 -9.38
C VAL A 70 2.84 -0.96 -8.27
N ARG A 71 3.47 -0.78 -7.11
CA ARG A 71 2.90 0.01 -6.01
C ARG A 71 3.93 0.95 -5.42
N ILE A 72 3.62 2.23 -5.37
CA ILE A 72 4.44 3.27 -4.74
C ILE A 72 3.54 4.13 -3.86
N THR A 73 3.86 4.28 -2.59
CA THR A 73 3.16 5.20 -1.69
C THR A 73 4.16 6.20 -1.12
N ARG A 74 3.88 7.49 -1.29
CA ARG A 74 4.66 8.59 -0.73
C ARG A 74 3.76 9.41 0.19
N VAL A 75 4.19 9.59 1.43
CA VAL A 75 3.52 10.41 2.43
C VAL A 75 4.25 11.75 2.50
N PHE A 76 3.50 12.83 2.33
CA PHE A 76 3.94 14.21 2.49
C PHE A 76 3.25 14.81 3.72
N GLU A 77 3.59 16.06 4.06
CA GLU A 77 3.03 16.74 5.22
C GLU A 77 1.50 16.89 5.16
N ASP A 78 0.95 17.23 3.98
CA ASP A 78 -0.47 17.55 3.81
C ASP A 78 -1.26 16.51 3.00
N GLN A 79 -0.59 15.50 2.46
CA GLN A 79 -1.19 14.54 1.54
C GLN A 79 -0.43 13.21 1.49
N THR A 80 -1.09 12.18 0.98
CA THR A 80 -0.46 10.92 0.56
C THR A 80 -0.74 10.71 -0.91
N ILE A 81 0.27 10.30 -1.68
CA ILE A 81 0.11 9.94 -3.08
C ILE A 81 0.45 8.46 -3.24
N GLU A 82 -0.48 7.70 -3.81
CA GLU A 82 -0.32 6.29 -4.14
C GLU A 82 -0.37 6.10 -5.66
N MET A 83 0.63 5.42 -6.19
CA MET A 83 0.57 4.81 -7.52
C MET A 83 0.30 3.33 -7.34
N LYS A 84 -0.74 2.82 -7.99
CA LYS A 84 -1.08 1.40 -8.10
C LYS A 84 -1.30 1.07 -9.57
N ASP A 85 -0.33 0.37 -10.17
CA ASP A 85 -0.14 0.28 -11.61
C ASP A 85 -0.28 1.65 -12.29
N ASN A 86 -1.13 1.75 -13.30
CA ASN A 86 -1.36 2.97 -14.06
C ASN A 86 -2.35 3.91 -13.37
N ARG A 87 -2.75 3.67 -12.12
CA ARG A 87 -3.61 4.59 -11.35
C ARG A 87 -2.76 5.40 -10.38
N LEU A 88 -2.97 6.71 -10.40
CA LEU A 88 -2.40 7.63 -9.41
C LEU A 88 -3.54 8.18 -8.54
N ILE A 89 -3.41 8.06 -7.23
CA ILE A 89 -4.41 8.43 -6.24
C ILE A 89 -3.79 9.45 -5.28
N HIS A 90 -4.44 10.59 -5.16
CA HIS A 90 -4.09 11.65 -4.21
C HIS A 90 -5.06 11.62 -3.04
N TYR A 91 -4.54 11.50 -1.83
CA TYR A 91 -5.29 11.55 -0.58
C TYR A 91 -4.95 12.85 0.15
N LYS A 92 -5.91 13.77 0.27
CA LYS A 92 -5.72 15.08 0.92
C LYS A 92 -6.98 15.52 1.65
N GLY A 93 -6.84 15.93 2.91
CA GLY A 93 -7.94 16.48 3.71
C GLY A 93 -9.17 15.57 3.83
N GLY A 94 -8.98 14.25 3.88
CA GLY A 94 -10.06 13.26 3.91
C GLY A 94 -10.66 12.92 2.54
N ASN A 95 -10.36 13.68 1.50
CA ASN A 95 -10.79 13.41 0.14
C ASN A 95 -9.75 12.56 -0.61
N SER A 96 -10.21 11.86 -1.63
CA SER A 96 -9.34 11.15 -2.57
C SER A 96 -9.74 11.46 -4.00
N HIS A 97 -8.76 11.75 -4.84
CA HIS A 97 -8.94 11.89 -6.29
C HIS A 97 -8.00 10.93 -7.01
N SER A 98 -8.51 10.19 -8.00
CA SER A 98 -7.72 9.26 -8.78
C SER A 98 -7.75 9.58 -10.26
N LYS A 99 -6.61 9.43 -10.94
CA LYS A 99 -6.50 9.50 -12.39
C LYS A 99 -5.82 8.25 -12.95
N THR A 100 -6.18 7.88 -14.17
CA THR A 100 -5.53 6.80 -14.91
C THR A 100 -4.49 7.40 -15.85
N LEU A 101 -3.25 6.93 -15.72
CA LEU A 101 -2.09 7.25 -16.55
C LEU A 101 -2.14 6.39 -17.82
N LYS A 102 -2.09 7.03 -18.98
CA LYS A 102 -2.40 6.37 -20.26
C LYS A 102 -1.18 5.87 -21.01
N ASN A 103 0.00 6.35 -20.66
CA ASN A 103 1.25 6.06 -21.37
C ASN A 103 2.46 6.26 -20.45
N MET A 104 3.64 5.90 -20.96
CA MET A 104 4.88 5.94 -20.20
C MET A 104 5.31 7.36 -19.81
N ASP A 105 5.04 8.36 -20.65
CA ASP A 105 5.39 9.75 -20.37
C ASP A 105 4.60 10.29 -19.17
N GLU A 106 3.31 9.96 -19.10
CA GLU A 106 2.46 10.29 -17.94
C GLU A 106 2.95 9.59 -16.66
N VAL A 107 3.39 8.33 -16.76
CA VAL A 107 3.96 7.59 -15.63
C VAL A 107 5.26 8.23 -15.13
N GLU A 108 6.20 8.52 -16.03
CA GLU A 108 7.46 9.15 -15.64
C GLU A 108 7.25 10.54 -15.07
N SER A 109 6.35 11.32 -15.66
CA SER A 109 5.98 12.64 -15.15
C SER A 109 5.39 12.54 -13.74
N ALA A 110 4.46 11.61 -13.50
CA ALA A 110 3.88 11.39 -12.18
C ALA A 110 4.94 10.96 -11.15
N VAL A 111 5.81 10.02 -11.51
CA VAL A 111 6.88 9.54 -10.63
C VAL A 111 7.88 10.66 -10.29
N LYS A 112 8.28 11.45 -11.28
CA LYS A 112 9.25 12.53 -11.10
C LYS A 112 8.66 13.72 -10.35
N ASN A 113 7.48 14.19 -10.76
CA ASN A 113 6.95 15.49 -10.35
C ASN A 113 5.96 15.38 -9.19
N GLU A 114 5.09 14.36 -9.19
CA GLU A 114 4.08 14.20 -8.15
C GLU A 114 4.62 13.35 -6.99
N LEU A 115 5.23 12.20 -7.27
CA LEU A 115 5.85 11.35 -6.25
C LEU A 115 7.23 11.85 -5.82
N THR A 116 7.80 12.85 -6.49
CA THR A 116 9.13 13.45 -6.22
C THR A 116 10.30 12.44 -6.24
N MET A 117 10.24 11.43 -7.11
CA MET A 117 11.22 10.34 -7.19
C MET A 117 12.03 10.36 -8.50
N LEU A 118 12.89 11.37 -8.66
CA LEU A 118 13.65 11.59 -9.90
C LEU A 118 14.49 10.38 -10.37
N ARG A 119 14.98 9.55 -9.44
CA ARG A 119 15.84 8.40 -9.73
C ARG A 119 15.09 7.06 -9.71
N CYS A 120 13.76 7.08 -9.63
CA CYS A 120 12.98 5.84 -9.60
C CYS A 120 13.12 5.09 -10.94
N PRO A 121 13.48 3.80 -10.93
CA PRO A 121 13.65 3.01 -12.15
C PRO A 121 12.30 2.50 -12.70
N ILE A 122 11.26 3.35 -12.73
CA ILE A 122 9.87 2.94 -13.01
C ILE A 122 9.71 2.25 -14.36
N LYS A 123 10.37 2.76 -15.41
CA LYS A 123 10.40 2.13 -16.75
C LYS A 123 10.89 0.69 -16.69
N LYS A 124 11.97 0.45 -15.95
CA LYS A 124 12.56 -0.89 -15.81
C LYS A 124 11.63 -1.80 -15.01
N ALA A 125 11.03 -1.29 -13.94
CA ALA A 125 10.09 -2.02 -13.11
C ALA A 125 8.85 -2.46 -13.91
N ILE A 126 8.24 -1.55 -14.68
CA ILE A 126 7.09 -1.86 -15.54
C ILE A 126 7.46 -2.92 -16.57
N ARG A 127 8.59 -2.76 -17.26
CA ARG A 127 9.05 -3.75 -18.25
C ARG A 127 9.21 -5.15 -17.64
N ILE A 128 9.82 -5.24 -16.45
CA ILE A 128 9.97 -6.52 -15.75
C ILE A 128 8.60 -7.09 -15.38
N LEU A 129 7.69 -6.25 -14.89
CA LEU A 129 6.35 -6.68 -14.51
C LEU A 129 5.57 -7.23 -15.72
N GLU A 130 5.60 -6.55 -16.86
CA GLU A 130 4.94 -7.04 -18.09
C GLU A 130 5.56 -8.36 -18.56
N GLN A 131 6.87 -8.55 -18.40
CA GLN A 131 7.54 -9.82 -18.71
C GLN A 131 7.14 -10.95 -17.76
N VAL A 132 7.03 -10.69 -16.46
CA VAL A 132 6.65 -11.71 -15.47
C VAL A 132 5.17 -12.07 -15.58
N THR A 133 4.30 -11.06 -15.79
CA THR A 133 2.85 -11.25 -15.79
C THR A 133 2.26 -11.55 -17.16
N GLN A 134 2.99 -11.28 -18.24
CA GLN A 134 2.49 -11.32 -19.63
C GLN A 134 1.27 -10.40 -19.85
N GLN A 135 1.15 -9.34 -19.04
CA GLN A 135 0.05 -8.38 -19.11
C GLN A 135 0.58 -7.00 -19.50
N ASN A 136 -0.17 -6.29 -20.33
CA ASN A 136 0.11 -4.90 -20.65
C ASN A 136 -0.24 -4.01 -19.44
N PHE A 137 0.70 -3.15 -19.04
CA PHE A 137 0.58 -2.27 -17.88
C PHE A 137 -0.54 -1.22 -17.99
N PHE A 138 -0.83 -0.77 -19.21
CA PHE A 138 -1.85 0.26 -19.47
C PHE A 138 -3.24 -0.32 -19.76
N LYS A 139 -3.36 -1.65 -19.81
CA LYS A 139 -4.68 -2.30 -19.90
C LYS A 139 -5.46 -2.01 -18.62
N GLU A 140 -6.73 -1.63 -18.77
CA GLU A 140 -7.60 -1.34 -17.64
C GLU A 140 -7.69 -2.56 -16.70
N LYS A 141 -7.36 -2.34 -15.43
CA LYS A 141 -7.42 -3.37 -14.38
C LYS A 141 -8.56 -3.05 -13.43
N ASN A 142 -9.47 -4.01 -13.26
CA ASN A 142 -10.49 -3.94 -12.23
C ASN A 142 -9.84 -4.22 -10.87
N TYR A 143 -9.55 -3.15 -10.14
CA TYR A 143 -9.19 -3.28 -8.74
C TYR A 143 -10.47 -3.31 -7.90
N PRO A 144 -10.72 -4.37 -7.11
CA PRO A 144 -11.79 -4.31 -6.13
C PRO A 144 -11.55 -3.10 -5.21
N GLU A 145 -12.58 -2.32 -4.94
CA GLU A 145 -12.51 -1.08 -4.14
C GLU A 145 -12.24 -1.32 -2.64
N LYS A 146 -11.77 -2.51 -2.24
CA LYS A 146 -11.58 -2.87 -0.84
C LYS A 146 -10.22 -3.48 -0.60
N TYR A 147 -9.40 -2.77 0.16
CA TYR A 147 -8.74 -3.38 1.30
C TYR A 147 -9.59 -2.98 2.50
#